data_AF-A0A452Z0J9-F1
#
_entry.id   AF-A0A452Z0J9-F1
#
_cell.length_a   1.000
_cell.length_b   1.000
_cell.length_c   1.000
_cell.angle_alpha   90.00
_cell.angle_beta   90.00
_cell.angle_gamma   90.00
#
_symmetry.space_group_name_H-M   'P 1'
#
loop_
_entity.id
_entity.type
_entity.pdbx_description
1 polymer ?
#
loop_
_entity_poly.entity_id
_entity_poly.type
_entity_poly.pdbx_seq_one_letter_code
_entity_poly.pdbx_strand_id
1 'polypeptide(L)'
;MIIQLQCEENVHLLCKELIRAGLADPAGNDLYAVFVSNEEKKIPLWYQKASRTNDGFVLWDYHVICIQSRRNKGDVLDLVWDLDSSLPFPCPFLQYIADAIQPLAFGDSIYGRLFRVVHGPLFLRSFASDRSHMKDPMGNWIELPPKYEPIVAEDGNTNNLNEYIAMSTND
;
A
#
# COMPACT_ATOMS: atom_id res chain seq x y z
N MET A 1 1.11 13.79 -6.28
CA MET A 1 0.10 14.28 -5.31
C MET A 1 -0.12 13.13 -4.34
N ILE A 2 0.15 13.30 -3.05
CA ILE A 2 -0.17 12.30 -2.03
C ILE A 2 -1.56 12.63 -1.53
N ILE A 3 -2.47 11.66 -1.56
CA ILE A 3 -3.80 11.82 -1.00
C ILE A 3 -3.80 11.14 0.36
N GLN A 4 -3.99 11.92 1.42
CA GLN A 4 -4.05 11.35 2.77
C GLN A 4 -5.16 10.32 2.85
N LEU A 5 -4.85 9.19 3.50
CA LEU A 5 -5.75 8.05 3.74
C LEU A 5 -6.18 7.24 2.50
N GLN A 6 -5.63 7.51 1.31
CA GLN A 6 -5.92 6.74 0.08
C GLN A 6 -4.63 6.10 -0.47
N CYS A 7 -3.98 5.29 0.37
CA CYS A 7 -2.70 4.65 0.07
C CYS A 7 -2.78 3.69 -1.12
N GLU A 8 -3.92 3.05 -1.34
CA GLU A 8 -4.23 2.15 -2.45
C GLU A 8 -4.21 2.88 -3.81
N GLU A 9 -4.83 4.05 -3.91
CA GLU A 9 -4.79 4.85 -5.14
C GLU A 9 -3.42 5.49 -5.33
N ASN A 10 -2.80 5.95 -4.25
CA ASN A 10 -1.43 6.49 -4.26
C ASN A 10 -0.44 5.47 -4.84
N VAL A 11 -0.50 4.20 -4.40
CA VAL A 11 0.36 3.12 -4.90
C VAL A 11 0.02 2.78 -6.36
N HIS A 12 -1.26 2.75 -6.73
CA HIS A 12 -1.64 2.52 -8.12
C HIS A 12 -1.09 3.59 -9.07
N LEU A 13 -1.21 4.87 -8.71
CA LEU A 13 -0.65 5.98 -9.47
C LEU A 13 0.88 5.96 -9.48
N LEU A 14 1.50 5.63 -8.34
CA LEU A 14 2.94 5.50 -8.23
C LEU A 14 3.48 4.42 -9.17
N CYS A 15 2.84 3.24 -9.25
CA CYS A 15 3.24 2.19 -10.18
C CYS A 15 3.23 2.70 -11.63
N LYS A 16 2.17 3.42 -12.05
CA LYS A 16 2.12 4.06 -13.37
C LYS A 16 3.24 5.07 -13.59
N GLU A 17 3.55 5.86 -12.57
CA GLU A 17 4.60 6.87 -12.63
C GLU A 17 6.00 6.25 -12.72
N LEU A 18 6.29 5.20 -11.97
CA LEU A 18 7.56 4.48 -12.03
C LEU A 18 7.79 3.87 -13.42
N ILE A 19 6.75 3.32 -14.04
CA ILE A 19 6.79 2.81 -15.42
C ILE A 19 7.03 3.97 -16.39
N ARG A 20 6.24 5.06 -16.28
CA ARG A 20 6.33 6.23 -17.16
C ARG A 20 7.70 6.90 -17.10
N ALA A 21 8.30 6.98 -15.92
CA ALA A 21 9.60 7.59 -15.69
C ALA A 21 10.79 6.67 -16.07
N GLY A 22 10.52 5.42 -16.50
CA GLY A 22 11.57 4.45 -16.83
C GLY A 22 12.34 3.91 -15.62
N LEU A 23 11.78 4.07 -14.41
CA LEU A 23 12.36 3.55 -13.18
C LEU A 23 11.98 2.07 -12.95
N ALA A 24 10.82 1.66 -13.45
CA ALA A 24 10.33 0.28 -13.44
C ALA A 24 10.45 -0.40 -14.82
N ASP A 25 10.27 -1.72 -14.85
CA ASP A 25 10.05 -2.47 -16.07
C ASP A 25 8.87 -1.86 -16.87
N PRO A 26 8.94 -1.74 -18.22
CA PRO A 26 7.88 -1.12 -19.01
C PRO A 26 6.51 -1.77 -18.87
N ALA A 27 6.45 -3.06 -18.56
CA ALA A 27 5.19 -3.76 -18.29
C ALA A 27 4.85 -3.79 -16.79
N GLY A 28 5.70 -3.24 -15.92
CA GLY A 28 5.53 -3.24 -14.47
C GLY A 28 5.87 -4.59 -13.82
N ASN A 29 6.59 -5.47 -14.51
CA ASN A 29 6.86 -6.83 -14.03
C ASN A 29 7.71 -6.88 -12.75
N ASP A 30 8.48 -5.83 -12.49
CA ASP A 30 9.30 -5.68 -11.29
C ASP A 30 8.55 -5.02 -10.12
N LEU A 31 7.27 -4.66 -10.29
CA LEU A 31 6.47 -3.99 -9.27
C LEU A 31 5.48 -4.94 -8.61
N TYR A 32 5.23 -4.72 -7.33
CA TYR A 32 4.23 -5.42 -6.53
C TYR A 32 3.52 -4.42 -5.64
N ALA A 33 2.19 -4.38 -5.70
CA ALA A 33 1.38 -3.69 -4.70
C ALA A 33 1.18 -4.63 -3.52
N VAL A 34 1.56 -4.20 -2.33
CA VAL A 34 1.47 -5.00 -1.12
C VAL A 34 0.48 -4.35 -0.18
N PHE A 35 -0.66 -5.01 0.00
CA PHE A 35 -1.63 -4.65 1.01
C PHE A 35 -1.20 -5.28 2.33
N VAL A 36 -1.27 -4.51 3.41
CA VAL A 36 -0.95 -4.93 4.76
C VAL A 36 -2.20 -4.73 5.60
N SER A 37 -2.68 -5.80 6.22
CA SER A 37 -3.89 -5.79 7.05
C SER A 37 -3.87 -7.00 7.99
N ASN A 38 -4.95 -7.21 8.73
CA ASN A 38 -5.24 -8.43 9.47
C ASN A 38 -6.75 -8.56 9.74
N GLU A 39 -7.16 -9.65 10.38
CA GLU A 39 -8.57 -9.93 10.70
C GLU A 39 -9.21 -8.81 11.53
N GLU A 40 -8.43 -8.19 12.42
CA GLU A 40 -8.88 -7.13 13.32
C GLU A 40 -8.88 -5.73 12.70
N LYS A 41 -8.31 -5.58 11.49
CA LYS A 41 -8.01 -4.28 10.87
C LYS A 41 -7.29 -3.36 11.85
N LYS A 42 -6.20 -3.87 12.45
CA LYS A 42 -5.37 -3.18 13.44
C LYS A 42 -3.92 -3.59 13.22
N ILE A 43 -3.24 -2.90 12.33
CA ILE A 43 -1.84 -3.16 11.99
C ILE A 43 -0.93 -2.00 12.41
N PRO A 44 -0.02 -2.21 13.37
CA PRO A 44 0.95 -1.20 13.78
C PRO A 44 2.05 -1.04 12.73
N LEU A 45 2.37 0.21 12.39
CA LEU A 45 3.52 0.61 11.58
C LEU A 45 4.25 1.78 12.24
N TRP A 46 5.57 1.79 12.13
CA TRP A 46 6.43 2.88 12.58
C TRP A 46 6.89 3.77 11.43
N TYR A 47 7.47 4.91 11.76
CA TYR A 47 7.98 5.89 10.80
C TYR A 47 6.92 6.31 9.78
N GLN A 48 5.71 6.61 10.25
CA GLN A 48 4.58 7.06 9.44
C GLN A 48 4.35 8.56 9.65
N LYS A 49 4.21 9.33 8.55
CA LYS A 49 4.01 10.78 8.54
C LYS A 49 2.73 11.23 9.24
N ALA A 50 1.72 10.36 9.28
CA ALA A 50 0.44 10.63 9.95
C ALA A 50 0.54 10.53 11.49
N SER A 51 1.66 10.00 12.02
CA SER A 51 1.85 9.86 13.46
C SER A 51 1.90 11.20 14.18
N ARG A 52 1.40 11.20 15.42
CA ARG A 52 1.52 12.32 16.36
C ARG A 52 2.64 12.10 17.38
N THR A 53 3.29 10.95 17.36
CA THR A 53 4.37 10.57 18.29
C THR A 53 5.73 10.59 17.59
N ASN A 54 6.80 10.80 18.36
CA ASN A 54 8.16 10.96 17.81
C ASN A 54 8.71 9.69 17.15
N ASP A 55 8.18 8.52 17.52
CA ASP A 55 8.55 7.22 16.94
C ASP A 55 7.83 6.91 15.62
N GLY A 56 6.92 7.81 15.18
CA GLY A 56 6.19 7.62 13.93
C GLY A 56 5.16 6.49 13.98
N PHE A 57 4.72 6.06 15.17
CA PHE A 57 3.75 4.99 15.33
C PHE A 57 2.36 5.37 14.83
N VAL A 58 1.75 4.51 14.01
CA VAL A 58 0.35 4.58 13.59
C VAL A 58 -0.26 3.18 13.63
N LEU A 59 -1.50 3.10 14.12
CA LEU A 59 -2.31 1.88 14.04
C LEU A 59 -3.28 2.03 12.87
N TRP A 60 -2.99 1.34 11.76
CA TRP A 60 -3.79 1.38 10.55
C TRP A 60 -4.87 0.29 10.55
N ASP A 61 -5.96 0.53 9.84
CA ASP A 61 -6.92 -0.50 9.48
C ASP A 61 -6.40 -1.38 8.35
N TYR A 62 -5.79 -0.75 7.33
CA TYR A 62 -4.92 -1.36 6.34
C TYR A 62 -3.92 -0.32 5.83
N HIS A 63 -2.84 -0.78 5.19
CA HIS A 63 -1.89 0.10 4.50
C HIS A 63 -1.45 -0.54 3.18
N VAL A 64 -1.05 0.28 2.21
CA VAL A 64 -0.57 -0.20 0.91
C VAL A 64 0.79 0.42 0.59
N ILE A 65 1.73 -0.44 0.22
CA ILE A 65 3.08 -0.04 -0.23
C ILE A 65 3.36 -0.65 -1.61
N CYS A 66 4.29 -0.06 -2.36
CA CYS A 66 4.83 -0.68 -3.56
C CYS A 66 6.21 -1.30 -3.25
N ILE A 67 6.40 -2.57 -3.60
CA ILE A 67 7.73 -3.19 -3.62
C ILE A 67 8.22 -3.25 -5.06
N GLN A 68 9.46 -2.82 -5.29
CA GLN A 68 10.15 -3.01 -6.55
C GLN A 68 11.26 -4.05 -6.41
N SER A 69 11.12 -5.17 -7.12
CA SER A 69 12.13 -6.21 -7.21
C SER A 69 13.24 -5.81 -8.19
N ARG A 70 14.46 -5.60 -7.70
CA ARG A 70 15.58 -5.16 -8.56
C ARG A 70 16.51 -6.30 -8.97
N ARG A 71 16.20 -7.53 -8.58
CA ARG A 71 17.00 -8.72 -8.86
C ARG A 71 17.26 -8.94 -10.35
N ASN A 72 16.27 -8.66 -11.19
CA ASN A 72 16.38 -8.81 -12.64
C ASN A 72 17.30 -7.76 -13.30
N LYS A 73 17.68 -6.69 -12.57
CA LYS A 73 18.58 -5.62 -13.04
C LYS A 73 20.02 -5.79 -12.54
N GLY A 74 20.33 -6.90 -11.86
CA GLY A 74 21.65 -7.17 -11.29
C GLY A 74 21.91 -6.47 -9.95
N ASP A 75 20.93 -5.74 -9.41
CA ASP A 75 21.00 -5.16 -8.08
C ASP A 75 20.65 -6.21 -7.02
N VAL A 76 21.27 -6.07 -5.84
CA VAL A 76 21.13 -7.05 -4.74
C VAL A 76 19.95 -6.73 -3.83
N LEU A 77 19.44 -5.49 -3.86
CA LEU A 77 18.47 -4.98 -2.88
C LEU A 77 17.18 -4.53 -3.55
N ASP A 78 16.09 -5.13 -3.11
CA ASP A 78 14.73 -4.71 -3.42
C ASP A 78 14.40 -3.38 -2.72
N LEU A 79 13.46 -2.62 -3.27
CA LEU A 79 13.06 -1.30 -2.76
C LEU A 79 11.61 -1.30 -2.30
N VAL A 80 11.32 -0.53 -1.26
CA VAL A 80 9.97 -0.21 -0.81
C VAL A 80 9.68 1.27 -1.11
N TRP A 81 8.56 1.51 -1.76
CA TRP A 81 8.01 2.83 -2.00
C TRP A 81 6.74 2.99 -1.16
N ASP A 82 6.88 3.72 -0.06
CA ASP A 82 5.79 4.07 0.84
C ASP A 82 5.68 5.60 0.91
N LEU A 83 4.59 6.15 0.34
CA LEU A 83 4.38 7.59 0.29
C LEU A 83 4.03 8.18 1.66
N ASP A 84 3.61 7.36 2.61
CA ASP A 84 3.24 7.75 3.97
C ASP A 84 4.38 7.55 4.97
N SER A 85 5.51 6.94 4.57
CA SER A 85 6.66 6.74 5.45
C SER A 85 7.60 7.95 5.53
N SER A 86 8.11 8.23 6.73
CA SER A 86 9.20 9.19 6.99
C SER A 86 10.60 8.62 6.75
N LEU A 87 10.73 7.33 6.40
CA LEU A 87 11.97 6.71 5.93
C LEU A 87 12.40 7.26 4.56
N PRO A 88 13.61 6.95 4.07
CA PRO A 88 14.02 7.31 2.71
C PRO A 88 12.98 6.87 1.66
N PHE A 89 12.88 7.62 0.57
CA PHE A 89 11.92 7.33 -0.51
C PHE A 89 12.65 7.29 -1.87
N PRO A 90 12.84 6.10 -2.47
CA PRO A 90 12.49 4.77 -1.95
C PRO A 90 13.37 4.33 -0.77
N CYS A 91 12.86 3.40 0.04
CA CYS A 91 13.58 2.80 1.17
C CYS A 91 14.16 1.43 0.76
N PRO A 92 15.41 1.08 1.13
CA PRO A 92 15.90 -0.29 1.00
C PRO A 92 15.00 -1.28 1.74
N PHE A 93 14.64 -2.41 1.12
CA PHE A 93 13.67 -3.36 1.67
C PHE A 93 14.02 -3.82 3.10
N LEU A 94 15.26 -4.24 3.32
CA LEU A 94 15.70 -4.70 4.65
C LEU A 94 15.59 -3.60 5.72
N GLN A 95 15.84 -2.34 5.34
CA GLN A 95 15.68 -1.21 6.24
C GLN A 95 14.20 -0.98 6.56
N TYR A 96 13.32 -0.99 5.56
CA TYR A 96 11.87 -0.83 5.79
C TYR A 96 11.30 -1.93 6.70
N ILE A 97 11.74 -3.18 6.52
CA ILE A 97 11.33 -4.28 7.41
C ILE A 97 11.84 -4.08 8.83
N ALA A 98 13.10 -3.65 9.01
CA ALA A 98 13.68 -3.46 10.33
C ALA A 98 13.06 -2.28 11.07
N ASP A 99 12.81 -1.16 10.37
CA ASP A 99 12.43 0.10 10.99
C ASP A 99 10.91 0.30 11.04
N ALA A 100 10.22 0.13 9.91
CA ALA A 100 8.78 0.41 9.79
C ALA A 100 7.90 -0.80 10.11
N ILE A 101 8.30 -2.00 9.65
CA ILE A 101 7.55 -3.22 9.99
C ILE A 101 7.88 -3.64 11.41
N GLN A 102 9.12 -3.94 11.77
CA GLN A 102 9.50 -4.55 13.06
C GLN A 102 8.75 -5.88 13.31
N PRO A 103 9.06 -6.97 12.57
CA PRO A 103 8.25 -8.19 12.57
C PRO A 103 8.19 -8.91 13.92
N LEU A 104 9.22 -8.74 14.77
CA LEU A 104 9.23 -9.33 16.11
C LEU A 104 8.40 -8.52 17.11
N ALA A 105 8.07 -7.26 16.78
CA ALA A 105 7.15 -6.49 17.58
C ALA A 105 5.75 -7.07 17.40
N PHE A 106 5.12 -7.36 18.54
CA PHE A 106 3.76 -7.90 18.66
C PHE A 106 3.53 -9.40 18.43
N GLY A 107 4.58 -10.21 18.19
CA GLY A 107 4.54 -11.69 18.23
C GLY A 107 3.21 -12.33 17.74
N ASP A 108 2.64 -13.23 18.55
CA ASP A 108 1.37 -13.93 18.28
C ASP A 108 0.12 -13.14 18.73
N SER A 109 0.21 -11.81 18.81
CA SER A 109 -0.93 -10.99 19.20
C SER A 109 -1.89 -10.73 18.04
N ILE A 110 -3.05 -10.16 18.37
CA ILE A 110 -4.04 -9.67 17.40
C ILE A 110 -3.51 -8.60 16.43
N TYR A 111 -2.31 -8.05 16.69
CA TYR A 111 -1.67 -7.03 15.86
C TYR A 111 -0.69 -7.64 14.82
N GLY A 112 -0.65 -8.97 14.69
CA GLY A 112 0.10 -9.63 13.63
C GLY A 112 -0.30 -9.08 12.26
N ARG A 113 0.70 -8.79 11.40
CA ARG A 113 0.48 -8.25 10.05
C ARG A 113 0.41 -9.39 9.03
N LEU A 114 -0.62 -9.39 8.20
CA LEU A 114 -0.72 -10.20 6.99
C LEU A 114 -0.40 -9.33 5.77
N PHE A 115 0.16 -9.95 4.74
CA PHE A 115 0.63 -9.27 3.54
C PHE A 115 0.05 -9.93 2.30
N ARG A 116 -0.80 -9.22 1.56
CA ARG A 116 -1.27 -9.65 0.24
C ARG A 116 -0.41 -8.98 -0.82
N VAL A 117 0.39 -9.79 -1.49
CA VAL A 117 1.32 -9.35 -2.54
C VAL A 117 0.66 -9.53 -3.90
N VAL A 118 0.38 -8.43 -4.60
CA VAL A 118 -0.25 -8.43 -5.91
C VAL A 118 0.75 -7.97 -6.97
N HIS A 119 0.93 -8.77 -8.01
CA HIS A 119 1.82 -8.44 -9.13
C HIS A 119 1.36 -7.15 -9.83
N GLY A 120 2.30 -6.24 -10.10
CA GLY A 120 2.04 -4.89 -10.62
C GLY A 120 1.11 -4.84 -11.84
N PRO A 121 1.34 -5.63 -12.91
CA PRO A 121 0.45 -5.65 -14.07
C PRO A 121 -0.97 -6.11 -13.74
N LEU A 122 -1.11 -7.07 -12.82
CA LEU A 122 -2.43 -7.54 -12.36
C LEU A 122 -3.13 -6.45 -11.55
N PHE A 123 -2.40 -5.79 -10.65
CA PHE A 123 -2.94 -4.70 -9.83
C PHE A 123 -3.43 -3.54 -10.70
N LEU A 124 -2.62 -3.09 -11.66
CA LEU A 124 -2.98 -1.97 -12.56
C LEU A 124 -4.20 -2.26 -13.45
N ARG A 125 -4.43 -3.53 -13.78
CA ARG A 125 -5.56 -3.98 -14.59
C ARG A 125 -6.84 -4.20 -13.76
N SER A 126 -6.69 -4.81 -12.59
CA SER A 126 -7.80 -5.41 -11.86
C SER A 126 -8.21 -4.63 -10.62
N PHE A 127 -7.45 -3.65 -10.16
CA PHE A 127 -7.84 -2.84 -9.01
C PHE A 127 -8.94 -1.84 -9.36
N ALA A 128 -9.93 -1.71 -8.49
CA ALA A 128 -11.00 -0.72 -8.60
C ALA A 128 -11.42 -0.19 -7.22
N SER A 129 -11.66 1.12 -7.15
CA SER A 129 -12.19 1.79 -5.96
C SER A 129 -13.13 2.91 -6.37
N ASP A 130 -14.38 2.84 -5.91
CA ASP A 130 -15.37 3.91 -6.04
C ASP A 130 -15.26 4.95 -4.91
N ARG A 131 -14.26 4.78 -4.02
CA ARG A 131 -13.99 5.59 -2.83
C ARG A 131 -15.12 5.62 -1.80
N SER A 132 -16.12 4.74 -1.90
CA SER A 132 -17.24 4.68 -0.96
C SER A 132 -16.80 4.45 0.48
N HIS A 133 -15.69 3.74 0.69
CA HIS A 133 -15.10 3.49 2.01
C HIS A 133 -14.57 4.77 2.71
N MET A 134 -14.35 5.85 1.94
CA MET A 134 -13.93 7.16 2.47
C MET A 134 -15.10 8.07 2.84
N LYS A 135 -16.33 7.53 2.87
CA LYS A 135 -17.53 8.24 3.34
C LYS A 135 -17.92 7.79 4.73
N ASP A 136 -18.32 8.75 5.56
CA ASP A 136 -18.92 8.47 6.87
C ASP A 136 -20.34 7.88 6.72
N PRO A 137 -20.97 7.39 7.80
CA PRO A 137 -22.33 6.87 7.74
C PRO A 137 -23.41 7.86 7.30
N MET A 138 -23.12 9.17 7.32
CA MET A 138 -24.00 10.23 6.82
C MET A 138 -23.75 10.55 5.33
N GLY A 139 -22.77 9.91 4.70
CA GLY A 139 -22.38 10.12 3.30
C GLY A 139 -21.41 11.28 3.08
N ASN A 140 -20.90 11.92 4.14
CA ASN A 140 -19.89 12.96 4.03
C ASN A 140 -18.51 12.34 3.80
N TRP A 141 -17.64 13.06 3.10
CA TRP A 141 -16.25 12.65 2.91
C TRP A 141 -15.47 12.78 4.23
N ILE A 142 -14.79 11.70 4.63
CA ILE A 142 -13.84 11.70 5.75
C ILE A 142 -12.64 12.59 5.39
N GLU A 143 -12.16 12.43 4.16
CA GLU A 143 -11.15 13.28 3.53
C GLU A 143 -11.60 13.57 2.09
N LEU A 144 -11.30 14.77 1.58
CA LEU A 144 -11.74 15.15 0.25
C LEU A 144 -11.14 14.21 -0.81
N PRO A 145 -11.96 13.68 -1.73
CA PRO A 145 -11.46 12.77 -2.73
C PRO A 145 -10.56 13.51 -3.74
N PRO A 146 -9.67 12.77 -4.41
CA PRO A 146 -8.89 13.31 -5.51
C PRO A 146 -9.79 13.86 -6.62
N LYS A 147 -9.28 14.86 -7.35
CA LYS A 147 -10.02 15.50 -8.46
C LYS A 147 -10.14 14.63 -9.71
N TYR A 148 -9.30 13.60 -9.84
CA TYR A 148 -9.39 12.66 -10.97
C TYR A 148 -10.47 11.61 -10.69
N GLU A 149 -11.01 11.05 -11.77
CA GLU A 149 -12.06 10.03 -11.70
C GLU A 149 -11.63 8.80 -10.89
N PRO A 150 -12.56 8.10 -10.22
CA PRO A 150 -12.27 6.85 -9.52
C PRO A 150 -11.59 5.82 -10.44
N ILE A 151 -10.75 4.97 -9.86
CA ILE A 151 -10.08 3.90 -10.60
C ILE A 151 -11.08 2.78 -10.87
N VAL A 152 -11.26 2.44 -12.13
CA VAL A 152 -12.13 1.35 -12.61
C VAL A 152 -11.25 0.29 -13.25
N ALA A 153 -11.51 -0.98 -12.94
CA ALA A 153 -10.77 -2.11 -13.50
C ALA A 153 -11.10 -2.30 -15.00
N GLU A 154 -10.22 -2.98 -15.74
CA GLU A 154 -10.39 -3.21 -17.19
C GLU A 154 -11.64 -4.03 -17.52
N ASP A 155 -12.11 -4.87 -16.59
CA ASP A 155 -13.35 -5.66 -16.74
C ASP A 155 -14.63 -4.85 -16.43
N GLY A 156 -14.49 -3.58 -16.06
CA GLY A 156 -15.59 -2.70 -15.70
C GLY A 156 -15.99 -2.75 -14.24
N ASN A 157 -15.33 -3.53 -13.39
CA ASN A 157 -15.56 -3.50 -11.95
C ASN A 157 -15.20 -2.10 -11.40
N THR A 158 -16.10 -1.51 -10.62
CA THR A 158 -15.95 -0.17 -10.05
C THR A 158 -15.49 -0.19 -8.60
N ASN A 159 -15.55 -1.33 -7.90
CA ASN A 159 -15.15 -1.42 -6.50
C ASN A 159 -14.87 -2.87 -6.09
N ASN A 160 -13.60 -3.16 -5.79
CA ASN A 160 -13.17 -4.45 -5.26
C ASN A 160 -12.11 -4.33 -4.16
N LEU A 161 -11.93 -3.14 -3.59
CA LEU A 161 -10.92 -2.87 -2.56
C LEU A 161 -10.98 -3.87 -1.39
N ASN A 162 -12.19 -4.29 -0.97
CA ASN A 162 -12.34 -5.26 0.12
C ASN A 162 -11.70 -6.63 -0.19
N GLU A 163 -11.60 -7.04 -1.46
CA GLU A 163 -10.94 -8.28 -1.85
C GLU A 163 -9.42 -8.21 -1.65
N TYR A 164 -8.86 -7.00 -1.67
CA TYR A 164 -7.45 -6.77 -1.40
C TYR A 164 -7.17 -6.68 0.11
N ILE A 165 -8.08 -6.09 0.89
CA ILE A 165 -7.90 -5.86 2.33
C ILE A 165 -8.25 -7.09 3.18
N ALA A 166 -9.29 -7.83 2.80
CA ALA A 166 -9.74 -9.00 3.56
C ALA A 166 -8.64 -10.07 3.54
N MET A 167 -8.13 -10.44 4.71
CA MET A 167 -7.09 -11.46 4.88
C MET A 167 -7.39 -12.24 6.16
N SER A 168 -7.33 -13.56 6.06
CA SER A 168 -7.35 -14.46 7.22
C SER A 168 -6.08 -15.31 7.25
N THR A 169 -5.71 -15.82 8.42
CA THR A 169 -4.63 -16.81 8.53
C THR A 169 -4.98 -18.16 7.91
N ASN A 170 -6.25 -18.37 7.54
CA ASN A 170 -6.75 -19.62 6.94
C ASN A 170 -6.78 -19.59 5.40
N ASP A 171 -6.35 -18.48 4.79
CA ASP A 171 -6.32 -18.29 3.33
C ASP A 171 -5.06 -18.88 2.65
#